data_AF-A0A9E5XYV9-F1
#
_entry.id   AF-A0A9E5XYV9-F1
#
_cell.length_a   1.000
_cell.length_b   1.000
_cell.length_c   1.000
_cell.angle_alpha   90.00
_cell.angle_beta   90.00
_cell.angle_gamma   90.00
#
_symmetry.space_group_name_H-M   'P 1'
#
loop_
_entity.id
_entity.type
_entity.pdbx_description
1 polymer ?
#
loop_
_entity_poly.entity_id
_entity_poly.type
_entity_poly.pdbx_seq_one_letter_code
_entity_poly.pdbx_strand_id
1 'polypeptide(L)' 'GLLGKARAKLRMFEGDIENGELEIGQVSAMINKIKPVKNIIDDIILEYRTAKNQINHTRFDF' A
#
# COMPACT_ATOMS: atom_id res chain seq x y z
N GLY A 1 24.34 -4.20 0.43
CA GLY A 1 25.58 -3.39 0.50
C GLY A 1 25.27 -2.03 1.09
N LEU A 2 26.22 -1.38 1.77
CA LEU A 2 26.03 -0.05 2.39
C LEU A 2 25.48 1.03 1.41
N LEU A 3 25.71 0.87 0.10
CA LEU A 3 25.28 1.83 -0.93
C LEU A 3 23.76 2.01 -1.02
N GLY A 4 22.96 0.93 -0.90
CA GLY A 4 21.50 1.03 -1.05
C GLY A 4 20.84 1.81 0.10
N LYS A 5 21.35 1.67 1.32
CA LYS A 5 20.80 2.38 2.50
C LYS A 5 20.97 3.90 2.40
N ALA A 6 22.10 4.36 1.85
CA ALA A 6 22.37 5.79 1.67
C ALA A 6 21.46 6.40 0.59
N ARG A 7 21.29 5.71 -0.55
CA ARG A 7 20.42 6.18 -1.64
C ARG A 7 18.93 6.11 -1.31
N ALA A 8 18.50 5.11 -0.54
CA ALA A 8 17.14 5.04 -0.01
C ALA A 8 16.82 6.25 0.88
N LYS A 9 17.73 6.61 1.80
CA LYS A 9 17.55 7.81 2.64
C LYS A 9 17.50 9.08 1.79
N LEU A 10 18.39 9.21 0.80
CA LEU A 10 18.45 10.38 -0.07
C LEU A 10 17.12 10.61 -0.80
N ARG A 11 16.46 9.54 -1.27
CA ARG A 11 15.15 9.65 -1.90
C ARG A 11 14.01 9.89 -0.91
N MET A 12 13.95 9.09 0.16
CA MET A 12 12.80 9.07 1.09
C MET A 12 12.77 10.27 2.04
N PHE A 13 13.94 10.77 2.43
CA PHE A 13 14.08 11.83 3.43
C PHE A 13 14.46 13.18 2.79
N GLU A 14 15.42 13.19 1.87
CA GLU A 14 15.88 14.43 1.22
C GLU A 14 15.10 14.75 -0.08
N GLY A 15 14.33 13.80 -0.62
CA GLY A 15 13.50 14.02 -1.81
C GLY A 15 14.26 14.10 -3.15
N ASP A 16 15.52 13.66 -3.20
CA ASP A 16 16.32 13.71 -4.44
C ASP A 16 15.78 12.71 -5.47
N ILE A 17 15.14 13.23 -6.52
CA ILE A 17 14.51 12.39 -7.52
C ILE A 17 15.44 11.83 -8.61
N GLU A 18 16.68 12.30 -8.68
CA GLU A 18 17.65 11.98 -9.72
C GLU A 18 18.69 10.96 -9.22
N ASN A 19 19.24 11.18 -8.01
CA ASN A 19 20.30 10.36 -7.43
C ASN A 19 19.81 9.40 -6.33
N GLY A 20 18.59 9.62 -5.83
CA GLY A 20 17.98 8.78 -4.79
C GLY A 20 17.27 7.55 -5.36
N GLU A 21 17.33 6.44 -4.62
CA GLU A 21 16.64 5.19 -4.97
C GLU A 21 15.32 5.07 -4.19
N LEU A 22 14.20 4.84 -4.90
CA LEU A 22 12.90 4.56 -4.30
C LEU A 22 12.53 3.10 -4.49
N GLU A 23 12.55 2.31 -3.43
CA GLU A 23 12.07 0.93 -3.45
C GLU A 23 10.57 0.91 -3.13
N ILE A 24 9.73 0.68 -4.15
CA ILE A 24 8.28 0.48 -4.00
C ILE A 24 7.82 -0.74 -4.79
N GLY A 25 6.84 -1.48 -4.25
CA GLY A 25 6.20 -2.60 -4.95
C GLY A 25 5.13 -2.13 -5.93
N GLN A 26 4.70 -3.01 -6.83
CA GLN A 26 3.67 -2.72 -7.86
C GLN A 26 2.34 -2.23 -7.26
N VAL A 27 1.99 -2.70 -6.05
CA VAL A 27 0.78 -2.29 -5.32
C VAL A 27 0.73 -0.77 -5.08
N SER A 28 1.89 -0.09 -5.06
CA SER A 28 1.95 1.37 -4.91
C SER A 28 1.15 2.13 -5.98
N ALA A 29 0.97 1.56 -7.18
CA ALA A 29 0.18 2.16 -8.24
C ALA A 29 -1.31 2.32 -7.87
N MET A 30 -1.81 1.57 -6.88
CA MET A 30 -3.19 1.66 -6.39
C MET A 30 -3.37 2.76 -5.33
N ILE A 31 -2.28 3.31 -4.78
CA ILE A 31 -2.33 4.32 -3.71
C ILE A 31 -2.50 5.70 -4.34
N ASN A 32 -3.73 6.21 -4.28
CA ASN A 32 -4.11 7.51 -4.86
C ASN A 32 -4.37 8.62 -3.80
N LYS A 33 -4.33 8.27 -2.51
CA LYS A 33 -4.59 9.20 -1.40
C LYS A 33 -3.71 8.87 -0.22
N ILE A 34 -3.19 9.91 0.44
CA ILE A 34 -2.53 9.79 1.73
C ILE A 34 -3.61 9.73 2.81
N LYS A 35 -3.58 8.70 3.66
CA LYS A 35 -4.54 8.47 4.73
C LYS A 35 -3.82 8.32 6.08
N PRO A 36 -4.44 8.72 7.20
CA PRO A 36 -3.96 8.34 8.52
C PRO A 36 -3.89 6.80 8.65
N VAL A 37 -2.89 6.29 9.39
CA VAL A 37 -2.71 4.84 9.59
C VAL A 37 -3.97 4.16 10.09
N LYS A 38 -4.69 4.79 11.03
CA LYS A 38 -5.96 4.28 11.56
C LYS A 38 -6.96 3.99 10.42
N ASN A 39 -7.14 4.95 9.52
CA ASN A 39 -8.10 4.83 8.43
C ASN A 39 -7.68 3.76 7.42
N ILE A 40 -6.38 3.60 7.15
CA ILE A 40 -5.88 2.52 6.29
C ILE A 40 -6.26 1.15 6.85
N ILE A 41 -6.05 0.94 8.16
CA ILE A 41 -6.37 -0.33 8.81
C ILE A 41 -7.88 -0.56 8.87
N ASP A 42 -8.66 0.47 9.22
CA ASP A 42 -10.12 0.38 9.25
C ASP A 42 -10.68 -0.01 7.86
N ASP A 43 -10.19 0.62 6.79
CA ASP A 43 -10.59 0.34 5.41
C ASP A 43 -10.24 -1.10 5.02
N ILE A 44 -9.03 -1.58 5.31
CA ILE A 44 -8.61 -2.97 5.02
C ILE A 44 -9.54 -3.98 5.71
N ILE A 45 -9.86 -3.76 6.99
CA ILE A 45 -10.74 -4.67 7.74
C ILE A 45 -12.17 -4.63 7.17
N LEU A 46 -12.67 -3.44 6.82
CA LEU A 46 -14.00 -3.26 6.24
C LEU A 46 -14.11 -3.92 4.87
N GLU A 47 -13.16 -3.69 3.98
CA GLU A 47 -13.10 -4.28 2.64
C GLU A 47 -13.03 -5.80 2.71
N TYR A 48 -12.17 -6.35 3.59
CA TYR A 48 -12.09 -7.78 3.83
C TYR A 48 -13.44 -8.39 4.26
N ARG A 49 -14.11 -7.79 5.26
CA ARG A 49 -15.42 -8.27 5.74
C ARG A 49 -16.48 -8.20 4.65
N THR A 50 -16.45 -7.13 3.85
CA THR A 50 -17.38 -6.92 2.74
C THR A 50 -17.18 -8.00 1.67
N ALA A 51 -15.95 -8.23 1.23
CA ALA A 51 -15.61 -9.27 0.27
C ALA A 51 -15.98 -10.68 0.77
N LYS A 52 -15.68 -10.98 2.05
CA LYS A 52 -16.08 -12.25 2.69
C LYS A 52 -17.59 -12.46 2.66
N ASN A 53 -18.38 -11.44 2.97
CA ASN A 53 -19.83 -11.54 2.96
C ASN A 53 -20.40 -11.71 1.54
N GLN A 54 -19.81 -11.05 0.54
CA GLN A 54 -20.21 -11.22 -0.87
C GLN A 54 -20.01 -12.65 -1.35
N ILE A 55 -18.87 -13.27 -1.02
CA ILE A 55 -18.58 -14.68 -1.37
C ILE A 55 -19.59 -15.63 -0.69
N ASN A 56 -19.97 -15.34 0.57
CA ASN A 56 -20.94 -16.17 1.30
C ASN A 56 -22.36 -16.07 0.75
N HIS A 57 -22.76 -14.91 0.21
CA HIS A 57 -24.08 -14.73 -0.40
C HIS A 57 -24.21 -15.45 -1.74
N THR A 58 -23.13 -15.65 -2.49
CA THR A 58 -23.17 -16.31 -3.82
C THR A 58 -23.31 -17.84 -3.78
N ARG A 59 -23.50 -18.47 -2.62
CA ARG A 59 -23.43 -19.94 -2.50
C ARG A 59 -24.76 -20.70 -2.67
N PHE A 60 -25.93 -20.05 -2.71
CA PHE A 60 -27.20 -20.75 -3.04
C PHE A 60 -28.24 -19.80 -3.61
N ASP A 61 -28.26 -19.65 -4.93
CA ASP A 61 -29.45 -19.25 -5.69
C ASP A 61 -29.63 -20.30 -6.80
N PHE A 62 -30.46 -21.32 -6.53
CA PHE A 62 -31.08 -22.20 -7.53
C PHE A 62 -32.55 -21.80 -7.66
#